data_AF-A0A1D8PFY8-F1
#
_entry.id   AF-A0A1D8PFY8-F1
#
_cell.length_a   1.000
_cell.length_b   1.000
_cell.length_c   1.000
_cell.angle_alpha   90.00
_cell.angle_beta   90.00
_cell.angle_gamma   90.00
#
_symmetry.space_group_name_H-M   'P 1'
#
loop_
_entity.id
_entity.type
_entity.pdbx_description
1 polymer ?
#
loop_
_entity_poly.entity_id
_entity_poly.type
_entity_poly.pdbx_seq_one_letter_code
_entity_poly.pdbx_strand_id
1 'polypeptide(L)'
;MKKYDGETKTQGENDVKTYKVVVPPKYLVVVLEGVGVVKLPSVLDVSGTKYEMVSAIKKSSGWAVSLRSESGWVSIEDLQVKSQSSELLFLDKNYIVVWRLSRE
;
A
#
# COMPACT_ATOMS: atom_id res chain seq x y z
N MET A 1 4.61 -8.65 -0.38
CA MET A 1 3.92 -9.30 0.77
C MET A 1 4.41 -10.71 1.09
N LYS A 2 5.29 -11.35 0.28
CA LYS A 2 5.83 -12.70 0.56
C LYS A 2 6.39 -12.86 1.98
N LYS A 3 7.02 -11.84 2.57
CA LYS A 3 7.49 -11.85 3.97
C LYS A 3 6.45 -12.36 5.01
N TYR A 4 5.15 -12.20 4.73
CA TYR A 4 4.06 -12.50 5.65
C TYR A 4 3.20 -13.71 5.21
N ASP A 5 3.69 -14.55 4.30
CA ASP A 5 2.96 -15.72 3.77
C ASP A 5 2.97 -16.95 4.71
N GLY A 6 3.80 -16.94 5.76
CA GLY A 6 4.00 -18.08 6.66
C GLY A 6 5.04 -19.10 6.18
N GLU A 7 5.70 -18.86 5.04
CA GLU A 7 6.69 -19.75 4.43
C GLU A 7 8.05 -19.04 4.26
N THR A 8 8.03 -17.75 3.92
CA THR A 8 9.22 -16.94 3.68
C THR A 8 9.98 -16.71 4.99
N LYS A 9 11.23 -17.21 5.03
CA LYS A 9 12.17 -16.97 6.12
C LYS A 9 12.86 -15.62 5.96
N THR A 10 12.86 -14.81 7.01
CA THR A 10 13.59 -13.55 7.10
C THR A 10 14.73 -13.70 8.09
N GLN A 11 15.95 -13.40 7.67
CA GLN A 11 17.12 -13.33 8.57
C GLN A 11 16.99 -12.07 9.44
N GLY A 12 16.82 -12.26 10.74
CA GLY A 12 17.02 -11.23 11.76
C GLY A 12 18.48 -11.12 12.16
N GLU A 13 18.79 -10.23 13.11
CA GLU A 13 20.15 -10.04 13.60
C GLU A 13 20.74 -11.32 14.23
N ASN A 14 19.93 -12.08 14.97
CA ASN A 14 20.39 -13.25 15.74
C ASN A 14 19.56 -14.53 15.47
N ASP A 15 18.53 -14.46 14.62
CA ASP A 15 17.59 -15.56 14.40
C ASP A 15 17.01 -15.55 12.99
N VAL A 16 16.33 -16.65 12.64
CA VAL A 16 15.53 -16.75 11.42
C VAL A 16 14.07 -16.73 11.82
N LYS A 17 13.32 -15.75 11.31
CA LYS A 17 11.90 -15.55 11.62
C LYS A 17 11.03 -15.84 10.41
N THR A 18 9.84 -16.37 10.67
CA THR A 18 8.76 -16.53 9.70
C THR A 18 7.55 -15.76 10.20
N TYR A 19 6.89 -14.99 9.34
CA TYR A 19 5.73 -14.18 9.69
C TYR A 19 4.50 -14.65 8.92
N LYS A 20 3.34 -14.64 9.57
CA LYS A 20 2.05 -14.94 8.97
C LYS A 20 0.99 -13.97 9.46
N VAL A 21 0.15 -13.47 8.56
CA VAL A 21 -1.07 -12.76 8.95
C VAL A 21 -2.09 -13.77 9.49
N VAL A 22 -2.37 -13.73 10.79
CA VAL A 22 -3.30 -14.65 11.45
C VAL A 22 -4.74 -14.15 11.39
N VAL A 23 -4.94 -12.85 11.60
CA VAL A 23 -6.25 -12.19 11.52
C VAL A 23 -6.15 -11.05 10.50
N PRO A 24 -6.87 -11.13 9.38
CA PRO A 24 -6.86 -10.07 8.37
C PRO A 24 -7.52 -8.77 8.91
N PRO A 25 -6.84 -7.62 8.90
CA PRO A 25 -7.44 -6.35 9.34
C PRO A 25 -8.45 -5.82 8.30
N LYS A 26 -9.42 -5.00 8.73
CA LYS A 26 -10.33 -4.30 7.79
C LYS A 26 -9.57 -3.34 6.86
N TYR A 27 -8.47 -2.77 7.33
CA TYR A 27 -7.57 -1.91 6.56
C TYR A 27 -6.13 -2.36 6.78
N LEU A 28 -5.43 -2.63 5.69
CA LEU A 28 -4.02 -2.95 5.68
C LEU A 28 -3.22 -1.68 5.38
N VAL A 29 -2.42 -1.25 6.35
CA VAL A 29 -1.49 -0.12 6.19
C VAL A 29 -0.08 -0.68 5.99
N VAL A 30 0.56 -0.32 4.88
CA VAL A 30 1.93 -0.71 4.58
C VAL A 30 2.79 0.54 4.51
N VAL A 31 3.84 0.58 5.33
CA VAL A 31 4.88 1.60 5.27
C VAL A 31 6.01 1.08 4.39
N LEU A 32 6.38 1.84 3.37
CA LEU A 32 7.45 1.51 2.43
C LEU A 32 8.75 2.15 2.91
N GLU A 33 9.64 1.34 3.48
CA GLU A 33 10.99 1.75 3.84
C GLU A 33 11.89 1.60 2.61
N GLY A 34 12.10 2.69 1.86
CA GLY A 34 12.99 2.68 0.71
C GLY A 34 12.90 3.96 -0.14
N VAL A 35 13.91 4.18 -0.96
CA VAL A 35 13.99 5.33 -1.91
C VAL A 35 13.51 4.98 -3.33
N GLY A 36 13.19 3.71 -3.58
CA GLY A 36 12.78 3.21 -4.89
C GLY A 36 11.29 3.36 -5.17
N VAL A 37 10.95 3.45 -6.46
CA VAL A 37 9.57 3.36 -6.93
C VAL A 37 9.11 1.91 -6.82
N VAL A 38 8.02 1.67 -6.08
CA VAL A 38 7.45 0.34 -5.88
C VAL A 38 6.19 0.20 -6.71
N LYS A 39 6.11 -0.85 -7.55
CA LYS A 39 4.86 -1.18 -8.25
C LYS A 39 3.85 -1.73 -7.25
N LEU A 40 2.80 -0.97 -6.98
CA LEU A 40 1.75 -1.32 -6.01
C LEU A 40 0.49 -1.73 -6.75
N PRO A 41 -0.08 -2.91 -6.47
CA PRO A 41 -1.27 -3.36 -7.17
C PRO A 41 -2.52 -2.66 -6.62
N SER A 42 -3.48 -2.36 -7.50
CA SER A 42 -4.81 -1.84 -7.11
C SER A 42 -5.57 -2.84 -6.25
N VAL A 43 -5.41 -4.13 -6.52
CA VAL A 43 -5.93 -5.24 -5.70
C VAL A 43 -4.76 -6.07 -5.19
N LEU A 44 -4.62 -6.13 -3.87
CA LEU A 44 -3.59 -6.90 -3.19
C LEU A 44 -4.21 -8.20 -2.66
N ASP A 45 -3.64 -9.33 -3.03
CA ASP A 45 -3.95 -10.63 -2.42
C ASP A 45 -2.96 -10.89 -1.27
N VAL A 46 -3.51 -11.15 -0.08
CA VAL A 46 -2.76 -11.58 1.10
C VAL A 46 -3.33 -12.91 1.56
N SER A 47 -2.69 -14.00 1.15
CA SER A 47 -3.06 -15.37 1.53
C SER A 47 -4.53 -15.70 1.26
N GLY A 48 -5.03 -15.35 0.07
CA GLY A 48 -6.42 -15.56 -0.37
C GLY A 48 -7.39 -14.47 0.07
N THR A 49 -6.95 -13.54 0.93
CA THR A 49 -7.76 -12.37 1.31
C THR A 49 -7.47 -11.21 0.36
N LYS A 50 -8.51 -10.72 -0.32
CA LYS A 50 -8.39 -9.62 -1.29
C LYS A 50 -8.59 -8.25 -0.63
N TYR A 51 -7.72 -7.33 -0.99
CA TYR A 51 -7.72 -5.96 -0.52
C TYR A 51 -7.72 -4.99 -1.69
N GLU A 52 -8.51 -3.93 -1.64
CA GLU A 52 -8.55 -2.87 -2.63
C GLU A 52 -7.81 -1.62 -2.16
N MET A 53 -6.96 -1.04 -3.00
CA MET A 53 -6.24 0.18 -2.65
C MET A 53 -7.23 1.34 -2.52
N VAL A 54 -7.10 2.10 -1.44
CA VAL A 54 -7.96 3.26 -1.15
C VAL A 54 -7.18 4.54 -0.91
N SER A 55 -5.90 4.42 -0.53
CA SER A 55 -5.04 5.58 -0.30
C SER A 55 -3.59 5.26 -0.59
N ALA A 56 -2.87 6.25 -1.12
CA ALA A 56 -1.42 6.23 -1.26
C ALA A 56 -0.87 7.59 -0.85
N ILE A 57 -0.03 7.60 0.18
CA ILE A 57 0.63 8.79 0.71
C ILE A 57 2.04 8.81 0.15
N LYS A 58 2.43 9.91 -0.48
CA LYS A 58 3.74 10.08 -1.11
C LYS A 58 4.56 11.15 -0.41
N LYS A 59 5.87 10.95 -0.45
CA LYS A 59 6.87 11.89 0.10
C LYS A 59 7.90 12.19 -0.98
N SER A 60 7.78 13.35 -1.61
CA SER A 60 8.73 13.85 -2.62
C SER A 60 9.45 15.10 -2.07
N SER A 61 9.11 16.30 -2.57
CA SER A 61 9.49 17.59 -1.99
C SER A 61 8.60 17.98 -0.81
N GLY A 62 7.37 17.47 -0.78
CA GLY A 62 6.40 17.64 0.29
C GLY A 62 5.62 16.34 0.53
N TRP A 63 4.52 16.46 1.26
CA TRP A 63 3.57 15.38 1.47
C TRP A 63 2.36 15.57 0.59
N ALA A 64 1.93 14.50 -0.06
CA ALA A 64 0.67 14.47 -0.78
C ALA A 64 -0.02 13.13 -0.53
N VAL A 65 -1.34 13.13 -0.65
CA VAL A 65 -2.15 11.93 -0.50
C VAL A 65 -3.04 11.75 -1.72
N SER A 66 -3.00 10.56 -2.28
CA SER A 66 -3.94 10.12 -3.30
C SER A 66 -5.04 9.30 -2.62
N LEU A 67 -6.29 9.67 -2.84
CA LEU A 67 -7.46 9.03 -2.25
C LEU A 67 -8.41 8.53 -3.34
N ARG A 68 -8.99 7.35 -3.11
CA ARG A 68 -10.05 6.80 -3.96
C ARG A 68 -11.40 7.38 -3.53
N SER A 69 -12.06 8.11 -4.42
CA SER A 69 -13.45 8.57 -4.31
C SER A 69 -14.39 7.69 -5.14
N GLU A 70 -15.69 7.99 -5.10
CA GLU A 70 -16.69 7.37 -5.97
C GLU A 70 -16.49 7.73 -7.45
N SER A 71 -15.93 8.92 -7.72
CA SER A 71 -15.71 9.45 -9.08
C SER A 71 -14.34 9.10 -9.67
N GLY A 72 -13.45 8.48 -8.90
CA GLY A 72 -12.11 8.12 -9.35
C GLY A 72 -11.04 8.39 -8.28
N TRP A 73 -9.81 8.67 -8.71
CA TRP A 73 -8.74 9.03 -7.79
C TRP A 73 -8.52 10.54 -7.78
N VAL A 74 -8.28 11.08 -6.59
CA VAL A 74 -7.90 12.48 -6.39
C VAL A 74 -6.56 12.53 -5.67
N SER A 75 -5.68 13.42 -6.10
CA SER A 75 -4.43 13.76 -5.42
C SER A 75 -4.62 15.08 -4.68
N ILE A 76 -4.28 15.09 -3.40
CA ILE A 76 -4.34 16.25 -2.52
C ILE A 76 -2.92 16.58 -2.09
N GLU A 77 -2.48 17.80 -2.40
CA GLU A 77 -1.18 18.36 -2.02
C GLU A 77 -1.45 19.76 -1.44
N ASP A 78 -1.27 19.90 -0.13
CA ASP A 78 -1.70 21.07 0.65
C ASP A 78 -3.16 21.45 0.37
N LEU A 79 -3.39 22.57 -0.33
CA LEU A 79 -4.72 23.09 -0.71
C LEU A 79 -5.12 22.72 -2.14
N GLN A 80 -4.23 22.07 -2.91
CA GLN A 80 -4.49 21.68 -4.29
C GLN A 80 -5.13 20.30 -4.35
N VAL A 81 -6.25 20.19 -5.07
CA VAL A 81 -6.92 18.92 -5.36
C VAL A 81 -6.94 18.72 -6.88
N LYS A 82 -6.42 17.58 -7.35
CA LYS A 82 -6.34 17.24 -8.78
C LYS A 82 -6.85 15.83 -9.01
N SER A 83 -7.57 15.58 -10.09
CA SER A 83 -7.87 14.21 -10.52
C SER A 83 -6.58 13.48 -10.89
N GLN A 84 -6.49 12.19 -10.56
CA GLN A 84 -5.34 11.35 -10.84
C GLN A 84 -5.79 10.03 -11.49
N SER A 85 -5.00 9.49 -12.41
CA SER A 85 -5.24 8.15 -12.94
C SER A 85 -4.72 7.08 -11.99
N SER A 86 -5.50 6.03 -11.74
CA SER A 86 -5.08 4.88 -10.93
C SER A 86 -3.84 4.19 -11.49
N GLU A 87 -3.67 4.20 -12.81
CA GLU A 87 -2.55 3.56 -13.50
C GLU A 87 -1.23 4.30 -13.24
N LEU A 88 -1.26 5.56 -12.83
CA LEU A 88 -0.06 6.37 -12.61
C LEU A 88 0.32 6.46 -11.13
N LEU A 89 -0.49 5.92 -10.21
CA LEU A 89 -0.23 5.97 -8.76
C LEU A 89 1.12 5.33 -8.38
N PHE A 90 1.53 4.28 -9.11
CA PHE A 90 2.77 3.59 -8.80
C PHE A 90 4.02 4.40 -9.16
N LEU A 91 3.91 5.43 -10.01
CA LEU A 91 5.04 6.30 -10.38
C LEU A 91 5.42 7.25 -9.24
N ASP A 92 4.49 7.49 -8.32
CA ASP A 92 4.75 8.30 -7.14
C ASP A 92 5.71 7.57 -6.17
N LYS A 93 6.58 8.34 -5.49
CA LYS A 93 7.39 7.85 -4.36
C LYS A 93 6.50 7.63 -3.13
N ASN A 94 5.69 6.57 -3.21
CA ASN A 94 4.76 6.18 -2.17
C ASN A 94 5.53 5.79 -0.89
N TYR A 95 5.09 6.34 0.23
CA TYR A 95 5.65 6.13 1.55
C TYR A 95 4.71 5.29 2.43
N ILE A 96 3.41 5.55 2.37
CA ILE A 96 2.38 4.74 3.04
C ILE A 96 1.31 4.39 2.02
N VAL A 97 0.82 3.15 2.06
CA VAL A 97 -0.26 2.70 1.20
C VAL A 97 -1.29 2.00 2.05
N VAL A 98 -2.56 2.31 1.81
CA VAL A 98 -3.68 1.73 2.53
C VAL A 98 -4.55 0.97 1.55
N TRP A 99 -4.78 -0.30 1.87
CA TRP A 99 -5.82 -1.08 1.24
C TRP A 99 -6.94 -1.39 2.23
N ARG A 100 -8.17 -1.44 1.74
CA ARG A 100 -9.37 -1.86 2.45
C ARG A 100 -9.68 -3.31 2.08
N LEU A 101 -10.08 -4.13 3.04
CA LEU A 101 -10.60 -5.47 2.78
C LEU A 101 -11.73 -5.39 1.74
N SER A 102 -11.59 -6.11 0.63
CA SER A 102 -12.64 -6.17 -0.39
C SER A 102 -13.88 -6.76 0.24
N ARG A 103 -15.03 -6.13 0.01
CA ARG A 103 -16.30 -6.83 0.23
C ARG A 103 -16.42 -7.83 -0.92
N GLU A 104 -16.68 -9.09 -0.60
CA GLU A 104 -17.13 -10.07 -1.60
C GLU A 104 -18.40 -9.57 -2.29
#